data_AF-A0ABD5TIG1-F1
#
_entry.id   AF-A0ABD5TIG1-F1
#
_cell.length_a   1.000
_cell.length_b   1.000
_cell.length_c   1.000
_cell.angle_alpha   90.00
_cell.angle_beta   90.00
_cell.angle_gamma   90.00
#
_symmetry.space_group_name_H-M   'P 1'
#
loop_
_entity.id
_entity.type
_entity.pdbx_description
1 polymer ?
#
loop_
_entity_poly.entity_id
_entity_poly.type
_entity_poly.pdbx_seq_one_letter_code
_entity_poly.pdbx_strand_id
1 'polypeptide(L)'
;MTRQQATFEKVATVTTRDQNRSIIIPIQAAVDRSGNAGGGGVDFDRGGDHVLIGEVIDETPDGRSHQLARAINEFGSRKVKSVALPPVGLEHLGVDRDEAADGVDLDLWVCTDPDVDRPLIAVTPPVRQTMQFDIGGFE
;
A
#
# COMPACT_ATOMS: atom_id res chain seq x y z
N MET A 1 9.50 25.02 6.18
CA MET A 1 9.44 24.01 5.12
C MET A 1 7.99 23.55 5.05
N THR A 2 7.32 23.81 3.94
CA THR A 2 5.88 23.56 3.77
C THR A 2 5.68 22.07 3.57
N ARG A 3 4.92 21.41 4.44
CA ARG A 3 4.55 20.00 4.25
C ARG A 3 3.74 19.91 2.96
N GLN A 4 4.21 19.12 1.99
CA GLN A 4 3.48 18.91 0.75
C GLN A 4 2.35 17.93 1.06
N GLN A 5 1.11 18.39 0.93
CA GLN A 5 -0.06 17.53 1.01
C GLN A 5 -0.22 16.89 -0.35
N ALA A 6 -0.15 15.57 -0.43
CA ALA A 6 -0.41 14.84 -1.67
C ALA A 6 -1.88 14.47 -1.74
N THR A 7 -2.45 14.58 -2.93
CA THR A 7 -3.84 14.19 -3.19
C THR A 7 -3.91 12.72 -3.60
N PHE A 8 -4.82 11.97 -2.99
CA PHE A 8 -5.00 10.56 -3.25
C PHE A 8 -6.42 10.25 -3.73
N GLU A 9 -6.53 9.43 -4.77
CA GLU A 9 -7.79 8.95 -5.32
C GLU A 9 -8.02 7.50 -4.89
N LYS A 10 -9.21 7.19 -4.36
CA LYS A 10 -9.60 5.81 -4.07
C LYS A 10 -9.77 5.04 -5.37
N VAL A 11 -9.08 3.90 -5.48
CA VAL A 11 -9.12 3.06 -6.68
C VAL A 11 -9.89 1.77 -6.47
N ALA A 12 -9.90 1.23 -5.25
CA ALA A 12 -10.59 -0.01 -4.91
C ALA A 12 -10.81 -0.14 -3.40
N THR A 13 -11.78 -0.98 -3.03
CA THR A 13 -11.84 -1.60 -1.70
C THR A 13 -11.45 -3.06 -1.88
N VAL A 14 -10.57 -3.56 -1.03
CA VAL A 14 -9.99 -4.89 -1.12
C VAL A 14 -10.06 -5.59 0.23
N THR A 15 -10.37 -6.88 0.21
CA THR A 15 -10.44 -7.68 1.43
C THR A 15 -9.10 -8.37 1.69
N THR A 16 -8.62 -8.30 2.93
CA THR A 16 -7.42 -9.01 3.38
C THR A 16 -7.59 -10.52 3.27
N ARG A 17 -6.46 -11.24 3.17
CA ARG A 17 -6.43 -12.71 3.16
C ARG A 17 -5.26 -13.21 3.98
N ASP A 18 -5.44 -14.26 4.77
CA ASP A 18 -4.31 -15.01 5.32
C ASP A 18 -3.71 -15.94 4.26
N GLN A 19 -2.40 -15.84 4.10
CA GLN A 19 -1.63 -16.75 3.27
C GLN A 19 -0.29 -17.05 3.91
N ASN A 20 -0.05 -18.32 4.23
CA ASN A 20 1.20 -18.77 4.84
C ASN A 20 1.57 -17.92 6.07
N ARG A 21 0.57 -17.61 6.91
CA ARG A 21 0.67 -16.75 8.10
C ARG A 21 0.94 -15.26 7.84
N SER A 22 0.95 -14.84 6.58
CA SER A 22 1.07 -13.45 6.17
C SER A 22 -0.28 -12.93 5.71
N ILE A 23 -0.66 -11.75 6.20
CA ILE A 23 -1.85 -11.06 5.71
C ILE A 23 -1.50 -10.36 4.40
N ILE A 24 -2.23 -10.64 3.34
CA ILE A 24 -2.03 -10.05 2.02
C ILE A 24 -3.24 -9.25 1.56
N ILE A 25 -3.00 -8.23 0.74
CA ILE A 25 -4.04 -7.49 0.02
C ILE A 25 -3.73 -7.47 -1.48
N PRO A 26 -4.74 -7.62 -2.36
CA PRO A 26 -4.55 -7.44 -3.79
C PRO A 26 -4.38 -5.95 -4.10
N ILE A 27 -3.33 -5.57 -4.83
CA ILE A 27 -3.02 -4.17 -5.18
C ILE A 27 -3.13 -3.88 -6.69
N GLN A 28 -3.53 -4.87 -7.49
CA GLN A 28 -3.60 -4.78 -8.95
C GLN A 28 -4.25 -3.48 -9.45
N ALA A 29 -5.39 -3.08 -8.88
CA ALA A 29 -6.10 -1.85 -9.27
C ALA A 29 -5.26 -0.58 -9.03
N ALA A 30 -4.52 -0.52 -7.92
CA ALA A 30 -3.63 0.60 -7.61
C ALA A 30 -2.41 0.62 -8.54
N VAL A 31 -1.84 -0.55 -8.82
CA VAL A 31 -0.73 -0.72 -9.74
C VAL A 31 -1.12 -0.29 -11.17
N ASP A 32 -2.27 -0.76 -11.66
CA ASP A 32 -2.79 -0.40 -12.99
C ASP A 32 -3.08 1.10 -13.11
N ARG A 33 -3.64 1.71 -12.06
CA ARG A 33 -3.91 3.16 -12.03
C ARG A 33 -2.63 3.99 -11.98
N SER A 34 -1.63 3.53 -11.24
CA SER A 34 -0.31 4.18 -11.15
C SER A 34 0.54 4.08 -12.41
N GLY A 35 0.14 3.22 -13.37
CA GLY A 35 0.90 2.97 -14.60
C GLY A 35 2.15 2.10 -14.39
N ASN A 36 2.35 1.54 -13.20
CA ASN A 36 3.58 0.83 -12.85
C ASN A 36 3.47 -0.68 -13.16
N ALA A 37 3.73 -1.08 -14.40
CA ALA A 37 3.63 -2.48 -14.82
C ALA A 37 4.69 -3.42 -14.18
N GLY A 38 5.78 -2.88 -13.63
CA GLY A 38 7.01 -3.64 -13.33
C GLY A 38 7.41 -3.82 -11.86
N GLY A 39 6.85 -3.03 -10.92
CA GLY A 39 7.29 -3.02 -9.52
C GLY A 39 7.44 -4.40 -8.87
N GLY A 40 8.58 -4.62 -8.21
CA GLY A 40 8.94 -5.85 -7.48
C GLY A 40 8.50 -5.83 -6.02
N GLY A 41 8.20 -4.66 -5.46
CA GLY A 41 7.76 -4.49 -4.08
C GLY A 41 6.94 -3.23 -3.83
N VAL A 42 6.29 -3.17 -2.68
CA VAL A 42 5.81 -1.91 -2.08
C VAL A 42 6.49 -1.75 -0.73
N ASP A 43 7.14 -0.61 -0.53
CA ASP A 43 7.72 -0.23 0.76
C ASP A 43 6.71 0.64 1.50
N PHE A 44 5.99 0.06 2.47
CA PHE A 44 4.96 0.76 3.23
C PHE A 44 5.55 1.44 4.45
N ASP A 45 5.35 2.74 4.58
CA ASP A 45 5.61 3.49 5.80
C ASP A 45 4.30 3.98 6.45
N ARG A 46 4.40 4.44 7.70
CA ARG A 46 3.27 4.99 8.44
C ARG A 46 3.00 6.41 7.96
N GLY A 47 1.83 6.62 7.39
CA GLY A 47 1.33 7.94 7.07
C GLY A 47 0.61 8.59 8.25
N GLY A 48 -0.46 9.33 7.94
CA GLY A 48 -1.39 9.86 8.93
C GLY A 48 -2.08 8.79 9.79
N ASP A 49 -3.04 9.23 10.59
CA ASP A 49 -3.80 8.37 11.50
C ASP A 49 -4.52 7.25 10.73
N HIS A 50 -4.19 6.00 11.03
CA HIS A 50 -4.69 4.81 10.32
C HIS A 50 -4.44 4.79 8.81
N VAL A 51 -3.32 5.37 8.36
CA VAL A 51 -2.90 5.35 6.96
C VAL A 51 -1.53 4.68 6.84
N LEU A 52 -1.42 3.74 5.92
CA LEU A 52 -0.12 3.29 5.41
C LEU A 52 0.08 3.91 4.02
N ILE A 53 1.24 4.50 3.77
CA ILE A 53 1.61 5.02 2.46
C ILE A 53 2.80 4.20 1.98
N GLY A 54 2.65 3.59 0.83
CA GLY A 54 3.67 2.73 0.26
C GLY A 54 4.14 3.20 -1.11
N GLU A 55 5.45 3.17 -1.31
CA GLU A 55 6.06 3.44 -2.60
C GLU A 55 6.22 2.15 -3.39
N VAL A 56 5.78 2.13 -4.65
CA VAL A 56 6.04 0.99 -5.54
C VAL A 56 7.48 1.07 -6.03
N ILE A 57 8.30 0.11 -5.59
CA ILE A 57 9.72 0.01 -5.95
C ILE A 57 9.92 -0.98 -7.11
N ASP A 58 10.72 -0.58 -8.10
CA ASP A 58 11.20 -1.46 -9.16
C ASP A 58 12.53 -2.09 -8.68
N GLU A 59 12.56 -3.41 -8.51
CA GLU A 59 13.77 -4.11 -8.04
C GLU A 59 14.81 -4.16 -9.19
N THR A 60 15.57 -3.08 -9.37
CA THR A 60 16.99 -3.25 -9.67
C THR A 60 17.72 -3.37 -8.33
N PRO A 61 18.40 -4.50 -8.06
CA PRO A 61 18.87 -4.85 -6.73
C PRO A 61 20.11 -4.02 -6.34
N ASP A 62 19.91 -2.82 -5.82
CA ASP A 62 20.98 -2.01 -5.22
C ASP A 62 21.27 -2.40 -3.75
N GLY A 63 20.92 -3.62 -3.36
CA GLY A 63 21.47 -4.31 -2.19
C GLY A 63 21.18 -3.69 -0.82
N ARG A 64 20.30 -2.70 -0.72
CA ARG A 64 19.92 -2.08 0.56
C ARG A 64 18.62 -2.70 1.04
N SER A 65 18.69 -3.41 2.17
CA SER A 65 17.51 -3.91 2.87
C SER A 65 16.74 -2.72 3.44
N HIS A 66 15.65 -2.33 2.78
CA HIS A 66 14.71 -1.37 3.30
C HIS A 66 13.79 -2.08 4.31
N GLN A 67 13.73 -1.54 5.53
CA GLN A 67 12.72 -1.95 6.49
C GLN A 67 11.37 -1.54 5.92
N LEU A 68 10.57 -2.55 5.53
CA LEU A 68 9.16 -2.50 5.08
C LEU A 68 8.89 -2.77 3.58
N ALA A 69 9.92 -3.04 2.77
CA ALA A 69 9.74 -3.56 1.41
C ALA A 69 9.09 -4.95 1.44
N ARG A 70 7.86 -5.06 0.94
CA ARG A 70 7.15 -6.34 0.82
C ARG A 70 6.97 -6.68 -0.66
N ALA A 71 7.52 -7.82 -1.06
CA ALA A 71 7.50 -8.27 -2.44
C ALA A 71 6.07 -8.35 -2.99
N ILE A 72 5.88 -7.85 -4.21
CA ILE A 72 4.63 -8.01 -4.96
C ILE A 72 4.61 -9.43 -5.50
N ASN A 73 3.64 -10.22 -5.05
CA ASN A 73 3.44 -11.59 -5.49
C ASN A 73 2.25 -11.67 -6.46
N GLU A 74 2.39 -12.41 -7.56
CA GLU A 74 1.26 -12.74 -8.44
C GLU A 74 0.46 -13.91 -7.84
N PHE A 75 -0.86 -13.74 -7.66
CA PHE A 75 -1.71 -14.77 -7.05
C PHE A 75 -2.92 -15.19 -7.92
N GLY A 76 -3.24 -16.49 -7.88
CA GLY A 76 -4.43 -17.08 -8.52
C GLY A 76 -4.33 -17.28 -10.03
N SER A 77 -5.36 -17.88 -10.64
CA SER A 77 -5.40 -18.24 -12.08
C SER A 77 -5.33 -17.04 -13.03
N ARG A 78 -5.50 -15.82 -12.52
CA ARG A 78 -5.40 -14.56 -13.26
C ARG A 78 -4.19 -13.70 -12.86
N LYS A 79 -3.26 -14.22 -12.03
CA LYS A 79 -2.05 -13.50 -11.59
C LYS A 79 -2.33 -12.10 -11.04
N VAL A 80 -3.18 -12.02 -10.02
CA VAL A 80 -3.49 -10.76 -9.34
C VAL A 80 -2.28 -10.32 -8.51
N LYS A 81 -1.71 -9.15 -8.80
CA LYS A 81 -0.65 -8.56 -7.98
C LYS A 81 -1.15 -8.28 -6.57
N SER A 82 -0.44 -8.83 -5.58
CA SER A 82 -0.78 -8.73 -4.16
C SER A 82 0.47 -8.41 -3.34
N VAL A 83 0.30 -7.73 -2.21
CA VAL A 83 1.37 -7.39 -1.28
C VAL A 83 1.04 -7.87 0.12
N ALA A 84 2.07 -8.29 0.87
CA ALA A 84 1.92 -8.64 2.28
C ALA A 84 1.94 -7.38 3.15
N LEU A 85 0.99 -7.26 4.07
CA LEU A 85 1.01 -6.24 5.10
C LEU A 85 1.86 -6.74 6.28
N PRO A 86 2.85 -5.96 6.74
CA PRO A 86 3.60 -6.32 7.94
C PRO A 86 2.69 -6.19 9.19
N PRO A 87 2.94 -6.96 10.27
CA PRO A 87 2.15 -6.86 11.50
C PRO A 87 2.04 -5.43 12.04
N VAL A 88 3.17 -4.72 12.05
CA VAL A 88 3.24 -3.31 12.47
C VAL A 88 2.38 -2.37 11.60
N GLY A 89 2.13 -2.74 10.35
CA GLY A 89 1.23 -2.02 9.45
C GLY A 89 -0.24 -2.26 9.80
N LEU A 90 -0.62 -3.51 10.11
CA LEU A 90 -1.96 -3.84 10.58
C LEU A 90 -2.29 -3.12 11.90
N GLU A 91 -1.34 -3.13 12.84
CA GLU A 91 -1.46 -2.40 14.11
C GLU A 91 -1.69 -0.89 13.87
N HIS A 92 -0.97 -0.28 12.92
CA HIS A 92 -1.15 1.13 12.58
C HIS A 92 -2.52 1.40 11.94
N LEU A 93 -3.01 0.48 11.11
CA LEU A 93 -4.37 0.53 10.55
C LEU A 93 -5.46 0.30 11.61
N GLY A 94 -5.10 -0.08 12.84
CA GLY A 94 -6.06 -0.42 13.89
C GLY A 94 -6.80 -1.74 13.63
N VAL A 95 -6.18 -2.65 12.87
CA VAL A 95 -6.75 -3.95 12.50
C VAL A 95 -6.00 -5.05 13.20
N ASP A 96 -6.69 -5.92 13.94
CA ASP A 96 -6.09 -7.09 14.55
C ASP A 96 -5.72 -8.15 13.49
N ARG A 97 -4.69 -8.96 13.77
CA ARG A 97 -4.24 -10.00 12.84
C ARG A 97 -5.29 -11.09 12.63
N ASP A 98 -5.99 -11.53 13.68
CA ASP A 98 -7.03 -12.55 13.58
C ASP A 98 -8.24 -12.02 12.80
N GLU A 99 -8.60 -10.74 12.99
CA GLU A 99 -9.62 -10.07 12.16
C GLU A 99 -9.19 -10.01 10.70
N ALA A 100 -7.96 -9.57 10.44
CA ALA A 100 -7.42 -9.50 9.08
C ALA A 100 -7.29 -10.89 8.41
N ALA A 101 -7.12 -11.96 9.19
CA ALA A 101 -7.11 -13.32 8.71
C ALA A 101 -8.52 -13.82 8.31
N ASP A 102 -9.55 -13.39 9.03
CA ASP A 102 -10.97 -13.68 8.73
C ASP A 102 -11.46 -12.90 7.49
N GLY A 103 -10.91 -11.72 7.27
CA GLY A 103 -11.11 -10.91 6.06
C GLY A 103 -11.71 -9.54 6.39
N VAL A 104 -10.87 -8.52 6.39
CA VAL A 104 -11.23 -7.11 6.61
C VAL A 104 -11.09 -6.35 5.30
N ASP A 105 -12.05 -5.48 5.03
CA ASP A 105 -11.97 -4.58 3.89
C ASP A 105 -11.05 -3.39 4.20
N LEU A 106 -10.18 -3.08 3.25
CA LEU A 106 -9.27 -1.95 3.26
C LEU A 106 -9.42 -1.17 1.96
N ASP A 107 -9.34 0.16 2.04
CA ASP A 107 -9.38 1.02 0.87
C ASP A 107 -7.97 1.25 0.33
N LEU A 108 -7.84 1.09 -0.99
CA LEU A 108 -6.65 1.40 -1.74
C LEU A 108 -6.78 2.77 -2.39
N TRP A 109 -5.72 3.54 -2.28
CA TRP A 109 -5.62 4.87 -2.83
C TRP A 109 -4.36 4.99 -3.66
N VAL A 110 -4.40 5.79 -4.71
CA VAL A 110 -3.22 6.12 -5.53
C VAL A 110 -3.00 7.62 -5.48
N CYS A 111 -1.76 8.02 -5.28
CA CYS A 111 -1.40 9.44 -5.38
C CYS A 111 -1.59 9.90 -6.83
N THR A 112 -2.35 10.98 -7.00
CA THR A 112 -2.60 11.61 -8.31
C THR A 112 -1.85 12.91 -8.49
N ASP A 113 -0.96 13.25 -7.55
CA ASP A 113 -0.24 14.51 -7.54
C ASP A 113 0.92 14.45 -8.55
N PRO A 114 0.97 15.37 -9.53
CA PRO A 114 1.99 15.35 -10.58
C PRO A 114 3.39 15.72 -10.06
N ASP A 115 3.49 16.33 -8.88
CA ASP A 115 4.78 16.70 -8.26
C ASP A 115 5.44 15.52 -7.52
N VAL A 116 4.74 14.38 -7.39
CA VAL A 116 5.29 13.16 -6.80
C VAL A 116 5.88 12.29 -7.90
N ASP A 117 7.21 12.20 -7.93
CA ASP A 117 7.98 11.51 -8.97
C ASP A 117 7.77 9.97 -8.97
N ARG A 118 7.38 9.40 -7.83
CA ARG A 118 7.22 7.95 -7.64
C ARG A 118 5.76 7.56 -7.38
N PRO A 119 5.28 6.45 -7.95
CA PRO A 119 3.91 6.00 -7.73
C PRO A 119 3.70 5.55 -6.27
N LEU A 120 2.96 6.36 -5.52
CA LEU A 120 2.55 6.08 -4.14
C LEU A 120 1.16 5.44 -4.08
N ILE A 121 1.03 4.42 -3.25
CA ILE A 121 -0.20 3.72 -2.92
C ILE A 121 -0.48 3.91 -1.43
N ALA A 122 -1.64 4.43 -1.06
CA ALA A 122 -2.05 4.42 0.34
C ALA A 122 -3.05 3.30 0.63
N VAL A 123 -3.02 2.80 1.86
CA VAL A 123 -3.96 1.80 2.40
C VAL A 123 -4.56 2.39 3.67
N THR A 124 -5.88 2.34 3.77
CA THR A 124 -6.63 2.79 4.95
C THR A 124 -7.73 1.80 5.29
N PRO A 125 -8.30 1.83 6.50
CA PRO A 125 -9.63 1.27 6.74
C PRO A 125 -10.67 1.91 5.78
N PRO A 126 -11.85 1.29 5.62
CA PRO A 126 -12.88 1.80 4.71
C PRO A 126 -13.35 3.19 5.13
N VAL A 127 -13.14 4.18 4.27
CA VAL A 127 -13.47 5.59 4.54
C VAL A 127 -14.26 6.16 3.37
N ARG A 128 -15.23 7.03 3.69
CA ARG A 128 -16.27 7.47 2.74
C ARG A 128 -15.87 8.66 1.85
N GLN A 129 -14.69 9.24 2.01
CA GLN A 129 -14.32 10.52 1.38
C GLN A 129 -12.91 10.49 0.81
N THR A 130 -12.68 11.26 -0.26
CA THR A 130 -11.34 11.53 -0.82
C THR A 130 -10.43 12.12 0.24
N MET A 131 -9.22 11.58 0.38
CA MET A 131 -8.28 11.96 1.43
C MET A 131 -7.06 12.68 0.88
N GLN A 132 -6.61 13.68 1.64
CA GLN A 132 -5.31 14.30 1.47
C GLN A 132 -4.41 13.75 2.57
N PHE A 133 -3.25 13.21 2.19
CA PHE A 133 -2.27 12.69 3.15
C PHE A 133 -1.06 13.60 3.19
N ASP A 134 -0.54 13.81 4.40
CA ASP A 134 0.78 14.41 4.59
C ASP A 134 1.82 13.35 4.23
N ILE A 135 2.65 13.63 3.22
CA ILE A 135 3.78 12.76 2.82
C ILE A 135 5.08 13.19 3.51
N GLY A 136 4.99 13.88 4.64
CA GLY A 136 6.13 14.49 5.32
C GLY A 136 7.16 13.48 5.81
N GLY A 137 8.29 13.40 5.11
CA GLY A 137 9.52 12.80 5.63
C GLY A 137 9.91 11.44 5.04
N PHE A 138 9.67 11.18 3.76
CA PHE A 138 10.48 10.19 3.04
C PHE A 138 11.90 10.76 2.88
N GLU A 139 12.76 10.56 3.87
CA GLU A 139 14.23 10.77 3.76
C GLU A 139 14.94 9.52 3.24
#